data_AF-A0A3M7FZF6-F1
#
_entry.id   AF-A0A3M7FZF6-F1
#
_cell.length_a   1.000
_cell.length_b   1.000
_cell.length_c   1.000
_cell.angle_alpha   90.00
_cell.angle_beta   90.00
_cell.angle_gamma   90.00
#
_symmetry.space_group_name_H-M   'P 1'
#
loop_
_entity.id
_entity.type
_entity.pdbx_description
1 polymer ?
#
loop_
_entity_poly.entity_id
_entity_poly.type
_entity_poly.pdbx_seq_one_letter_code
_entity_poly.pdbx_strand_id
1 'polypeptide(L)'
;MRTMTFEDVVAMRQRSQPLAGGIAPTTCSGFFKRGENATRARSKNFDHRLSLESILREPATLKAAGADLTSGVVSLATGRPSPEYYPLADISFGFSKSQRCQSKKVAATERPSQVGQHFPSCVSPDSLPVALSYGYSQGSEVNIRFLTEHMELVHDPPYANWEVCMTAGNTSAIEHALRMFCSRGEYVLTEEYTYSGFLEAIKPLGVRCASIEMDGEGMSADHLEAVLSTWDSRKEGAPKPFLLYTIPTGQNPTGVTQSTQRRRDIYAVAERHDLVIIEDDPYCYLHYPPQTKVANTCTDLSSEEQYLHNLPASYLSMDISGRVLRLDSASKILAPGLRCGWMTANSDLIKKILSHHDVGIVSPSGLTQLMMESLLEDTWGHEGFACWLLNLRNQYLQRCQILLTACEPHLPKEICSWQSPEAGMFLWIKIDWRNHPFAYSCGGTEALEEIFNAIEHSIFSTALSKGSLICKGSAFHGSTRAPVHMFIRLTFATASPKELVVAIERLGDAVREEFCI
;
A
#
# COMPACT_ATOMS: atom_id res chain seq x y z
N MET A 1 19.77 -14.26 -11.56
CA MET A 1 20.06 -13.14 -12.48
C MET A 1 20.80 -12.05 -11.72
N ARG A 2 21.57 -11.21 -12.40
CA ARG A 2 22.12 -9.98 -11.82
C ARG A 2 20.97 -9.00 -11.58
N THR A 3 20.94 -8.34 -10.42
CA THR A 3 19.94 -7.32 -10.09
C THR A 3 19.99 -6.15 -11.07
N MET A 4 18.82 -5.62 -11.42
CA MET A 4 18.66 -4.47 -12.31
C MET A 4 19.21 -3.18 -11.70
N THR A 5 19.98 -2.41 -12.49
CA THR A 5 20.51 -1.10 -12.10
C THR A 5 19.84 0.05 -12.86
N PHE A 6 20.03 1.30 -12.40
CA PHE A 6 19.55 2.48 -13.13
C PHE A 6 20.19 2.61 -14.53
N GLU A 7 21.46 2.24 -14.66
CA GLU A 7 22.16 2.22 -15.96
C GLU A 7 21.51 1.23 -16.94
N ASP A 8 21.07 0.08 -16.45
CA ASP A 8 20.38 -0.90 -17.28
C ASP A 8 19.05 -0.34 -17.82
N VAL A 9 18.31 0.44 -17.02
CA VAL A 9 17.07 1.13 -17.47
C VAL A 9 17.38 2.06 -18.63
N VAL A 10 18.41 2.89 -18.49
CA VAL A 10 18.84 3.83 -19.54
C VAL A 10 19.21 3.07 -20.82
N ALA A 11 20.01 2.00 -20.70
CA ALA A 11 20.41 1.16 -21.83
C ALA A 11 19.22 0.41 -22.47
N MET A 12 18.20 0.05 -21.69
CA MET A 12 16.98 -0.55 -22.21
C MET A 12 16.18 0.45 -23.03
N ARG A 13 15.91 1.65 -22.48
CA ARG A 13 15.18 2.72 -23.16
C ARG A 13 15.81 3.13 -24.49
N GLN A 14 17.15 3.18 -24.55
CA GLN A 14 17.90 3.50 -25.78
C GLN A 14 17.70 2.46 -26.91
N ARG A 15 17.31 1.23 -26.55
CA ARG A 15 17.08 0.13 -27.51
C ARG A 15 15.60 -0.11 -27.81
N SER A 16 14.70 0.45 -27.00
CA SER A 16 13.25 0.33 -27.15
C SER A 16 12.72 1.21 -28.28
N GLN A 17 11.56 0.86 -28.83
CA GLN A 17 10.85 1.73 -29.76
C GLN A 17 10.43 3.04 -29.06
N PRO A 18 10.30 4.15 -29.80
CA PRO A 18 9.70 5.38 -29.28
C PRO A 18 8.30 5.10 -28.73
N LEU A 19 7.90 5.88 -27.72
CA LEU A 19 6.53 5.85 -27.24
C LEU A 19 5.56 6.20 -28.38
N ALA A 20 4.42 5.53 -28.42
CA ALA A 20 3.41 5.74 -29.46
C ALA A 20 2.88 7.19 -29.45
N GLY A 21 2.71 7.76 -28.25
CA GLY A 21 2.18 9.12 -28.07
C GLY A 21 0.72 9.28 -28.50
N GLY A 22 0.24 10.53 -28.56
CA GLY A 22 -1.13 10.84 -28.99
C GLY A 22 -2.21 10.56 -27.93
N ILE A 23 -3.49 10.59 -28.34
CA ILE A 23 -4.64 10.50 -27.43
C ILE A 23 -5.02 9.04 -27.17
N ALA A 24 -4.87 8.62 -25.91
CA ALA A 24 -5.21 7.28 -25.41
C ALA A 24 -4.56 6.12 -26.20
N PRO A 25 -3.23 6.12 -26.38
CA PRO A 25 -2.55 4.97 -26.97
C PRO A 25 -2.80 3.72 -26.11
N THR A 26 -3.03 2.58 -26.78
CA THR A 26 -3.04 1.29 -26.07
C THR A 26 -1.61 0.97 -25.66
N THR A 27 -1.41 0.63 -24.39
CA THR A 27 -0.09 0.37 -23.81
C THR A 27 -0.19 -0.79 -22.83
N CYS A 28 0.91 -1.51 -22.60
CA CYS A 28 1.01 -2.49 -21.52
C CYS A 28 2.48 -2.66 -21.10
N SER A 29 2.71 -3.27 -19.93
CA SER A 29 4.06 -3.54 -19.44
C SER A 29 4.89 -4.41 -20.39
N GLY A 30 4.25 -5.22 -21.25
CA GLY A 30 4.93 -6.03 -22.25
C GLY A 30 5.87 -5.25 -23.18
N PHE A 31 5.59 -3.95 -23.43
CA PHE A 31 6.42 -3.09 -24.26
C PHE A 31 7.70 -2.58 -23.56
N PHE A 32 7.75 -2.64 -22.22
CA PHE A 32 8.77 -1.97 -21.43
C PHE A 32 9.60 -2.91 -20.55
N LYS A 33 9.18 -4.17 -20.40
CA LYS A 33 9.94 -5.18 -19.64
C LYS A 33 11.26 -5.55 -20.32
N ARG A 34 12.24 -5.96 -19.54
CA ARG A 34 13.46 -6.58 -20.05
C ARG A 34 13.15 -7.83 -20.87
N GLY A 35 13.88 -8.01 -21.97
CA GLY A 35 13.75 -9.18 -22.84
C GLY A 35 13.91 -10.52 -22.13
N GLU A 36 14.69 -10.59 -21.05
CA GLU A 36 14.87 -11.79 -20.24
C GLU A 36 13.57 -12.29 -19.60
N ASN A 37 12.61 -11.41 -19.29
CA ASN A 37 11.30 -11.81 -18.75
C ASN A 37 10.55 -12.73 -19.69
N ALA A 38 10.70 -12.56 -21.01
CA ALA A 38 10.02 -13.38 -22.00
C ALA A 38 10.41 -14.87 -21.91
N THR A 39 11.54 -15.19 -21.27
CA THR A 39 12.04 -16.56 -21.08
C THR A 39 11.56 -17.21 -19.78
N ARG A 40 10.96 -16.43 -18.86
CA ARG A 40 10.43 -16.96 -17.58
C ARG A 40 9.16 -17.80 -17.82
N ALA A 41 8.81 -18.65 -16.86
CA ALA A 41 7.55 -19.38 -16.90
C ALA A 41 6.36 -18.40 -16.87
N ARG A 42 5.23 -18.77 -17.49
CA ARG A 42 3.98 -18.00 -17.38
C ARG A 42 3.26 -18.33 -16.07
N SER A 43 2.43 -17.40 -15.62
CA SER A 43 1.54 -17.59 -14.47
C SER A 43 0.57 -18.76 -14.67
N LYS A 44 0.03 -19.28 -13.56
CA LYS A 44 -1.15 -20.14 -13.57
C LYS A 44 -2.39 -19.36 -14.02
N ASN A 45 -3.42 -20.09 -14.45
CA ASN A 45 -4.75 -19.53 -14.73
C ASN A 45 -5.58 -19.52 -13.43
N PHE A 46 -6.30 -18.42 -13.20
CA PHE A 46 -7.14 -18.21 -12.01
C PHE A 46 -8.62 -17.92 -12.35
N ASP A 47 -9.09 -18.32 -13.54
CA ASP A 47 -10.45 -18.06 -13.99
C ASP A 47 -11.51 -18.73 -13.08
N HIS A 48 -11.17 -19.89 -12.50
CA HIS A 48 -12.02 -20.59 -11.52
C HIS A 48 -12.20 -19.84 -10.19
N ARG A 49 -11.44 -18.76 -9.97
CA ARG A 49 -11.54 -17.89 -8.79
C ARG A 49 -12.34 -16.62 -9.05
N LEU A 50 -12.71 -16.36 -10.30
CA LEU A 50 -13.45 -15.15 -10.66
C LEU A 50 -14.91 -15.23 -10.17
N SER A 51 -15.41 -14.12 -9.66
CA SER A 51 -16.83 -13.96 -9.34
C SER A 51 -17.68 -14.01 -10.62
N LEU A 52 -18.97 -14.33 -10.47
CA LEU A 52 -19.92 -14.27 -11.58
C LEU A 52 -19.93 -12.88 -12.24
N GLU A 53 -19.83 -11.81 -11.44
CA GLU A 53 -19.75 -10.44 -11.95
C GLU A 53 -18.56 -10.26 -12.89
N SER A 54 -17.38 -10.75 -12.49
CA SER A 54 -16.15 -10.62 -13.28
C SER A 54 -16.14 -11.51 -14.52
N ILE A 55 -16.76 -12.70 -14.44
CA ILE A 55 -16.94 -13.61 -15.58
C ILE A 55 -17.80 -12.94 -16.65
N LEU A 56 -18.94 -12.36 -16.25
CA LEU A 56 -19.90 -11.71 -17.16
C LEU A 56 -19.41 -10.35 -17.69
N ARG A 57 -18.35 -9.79 -17.11
CA ARG A 57 -17.80 -8.51 -17.53
C ARG A 57 -16.92 -8.67 -18.78
N GLU A 58 -17.39 -8.07 -19.87
CA GLU A 58 -16.66 -7.95 -21.14
C GLU A 58 -15.95 -6.58 -21.25
N PRO A 59 -14.86 -6.48 -22.05
CA PRO A 59 -14.20 -5.20 -22.31
C PRO A 59 -15.14 -4.18 -22.98
N ALA A 60 -14.93 -2.89 -22.74
CA ALA A 60 -15.78 -1.85 -23.35
C ALA A 60 -15.67 -1.82 -24.89
N THR A 61 -16.76 -2.15 -25.57
CA THR A 61 -16.86 -2.24 -27.04
C THR A 61 -16.44 -0.95 -27.77
N LEU A 62 -16.80 0.22 -27.24
CA LEU A 62 -16.45 1.53 -27.83
C LEU A 62 -14.96 1.87 -27.68
N LYS A 63 -14.27 1.35 -26.66
CA LYS A 63 -12.83 1.55 -26.51
C LYS A 63 -12.06 0.72 -27.53
N ALA A 64 -12.55 -0.48 -27.85
CA ALA A 64 -11.97 -1.33 -28.90
C ALA A 64 -12.04 -0.66 -30.28
N ALA A 65 -13.12 0.05 -30.61
CA ALA A 65 -13.27 0.76 -31.89
C ALA A 65 -12.26 1.92 -32.08
N GLY A 66 -11.67 2.43 -30.98
CA GLY A 66 -10.61 3.44 -31.05
C GLY A 66 -9.24 2.91 -31.47
N ALA A 67 -9.02 1.59 -31.40
CA ALA A 67 -7.74 0.96 -31.75
C ALA A 67 -7.48 0.95 -33.28
N ASP A 68 -8.53 1.05 -34.09
CA ASP A 68 -8.45 1.10 -35.55
C ASP A 68 -8.16 2.51 -36.10
N LEU A 69 -8.00 3.50 -35.22
CA LEU A 69 -7.76 4.89 -35.62
C LEU A 69 -6.30 5.07 -36.07
N THR A 70 -6.06 4.97 -37.39
CA THR A 70 -4.76 5.20 -37.99
C THR A 70 -4.59 6.64 -38.50
N SER A 71 -3.34 7.05 -38.72
CA SER A 71 -3.04 8.33 -39.36
C SER A 71 -3.81 8.51 -40.67
N GLY A 72 -4.48 9.66 -40.85
CA GLY A 72 -5.30 9.98 -42.02
C GLY A 72 -6.78 9.59 -41.94
N VAL A 73 -7.20 8.86 -40.90
CA VAL A 73 -8.62 8.53 -40.67
C VAL A 73 -9.26 9.60 -39.79
N VAL A 74 -10.32 10.24 -40.30
CA VAL A 74 -11.14 11.17 -39.51
C VAL A 74 -12.17 10.36 -38.71
N SER A 75 -12.06 10.37 -37.38
CA SER A 75 -13.01 9.68 -36.50
C SER A 75 -14.32 10.45 -36.39
N LEU A 76 -15.45 9.80 -36.71
CA LEU A 76 -16.79 10.23 -36.33
C LEU A 76 -17.44 9.25 -35.33
N ALA A 77 -16.66 8.31 -34.78
CA ALA A 77 -17.19 7.17 -34.04
C ALA A 77 -17.41 7.48 -32.55
N THR A 78 -16.43 8.10 -31.89
CA THR A 78 -16.44 8.27 -30.43
C THR A 78 -16.76 9.71 -30.04
N GLY A 79 -17.52 9.91 -28.95
CA GLY A 79 -17.82 11.22 -28.38
C GLY A 79 -16.65 11.87 -27.61
N ARG A 80 -15.46 11.92 -28.21
CA ARG A 80 -14.28 12.60 -27.63
C ARG A 80 -14.33 14.09 -27.99
N PRO A 81 -14.40 15.03 -27.03
CA PRO A 81 -14.37 16.46 -27.33
C PRO A 81 -13.04 16.88 -27.96
N SER A 82 -13.09 17.88 -28.84
CA SER A 82 -11.89 18.52 -29.39
C SER A 82 -11.12 19.25 -28.27
N PRO A 83 -9.78 19.19 -28.23
CA PRO A 83 -8.99 19.89 -27.23
C PRO A 83 -9.16 21.42 -27.21
N GLU A 84 -9.60 22.02 -28.32
CA GLU A 84 -9.89 23.46 -28.41
C GLU A 84 -11.02 23.91 -27.46
N TYR A 85 -11.83 22.96 -26.96
CA TYR A 85 -12.92 23.23 -26.02
C TYR A 85 -12.54 22.99 -24.56
N TYR A 86 -11.29 22.58 -24.27
CA TYR A 86 -10.83 22.46 -22.90
C TYR A 86 -10.45 23.85 -22.35
N PRO A 87 -10.98 24.28 -21.19
CA PRO A 87 -10.75 25.63 -20.66
C PRO A 87 -9.42 25.75 -19.88
N LEU A 88 -8.38 25.01 -20.30
CA LEU A 88 -7.05 25.00 -19.68
C LEU A 88 -5.99 25.15 -20.76
N ALA A 89 -5.38 26.33 -20.82
CA ALA A 89 -4.36 26.65 -21.83
C ALA A 89 -2.95 26.20 -21.44
N ASP A 90 -2.64 26.20 -20.14
CA ASP A 90 -1.32 25.87 -19.61
C ASP A 90 -1.43 25.27 -18.21
N ILE A 91 -0.45 24.44 -17.84
CA ILE A 91 -0.25 23.98 -16.47
C ILE A 91 1.26 23.96 -16.17
N SER A 92 1.63 24.37 -14.97
CA SER A 92 3.00 24.28 -14.48
C SER A 92 3.04 23.65 -13.10
N PHE A 93 4.06 22.82 -12.87
CA PHE A 93 4.32 22.19 -11.58
C PHE A 93 5.66 22.68 -11.03
N GLY A 94 5.68 22.97 -9.72
CA GLY A 94 6.89 23.35 -9.00
C GLY A 94 7.36 22.23 -8.08
N PHE A 95 8.31 21.42 -8.53
CA PHE A 95 8.80 20.26 -7.77
C PHE A 95 10.01 20.60 -6.90
N SER A 96 10.15 19.89 -5.78
CA SER A 96 11.38 19.90 -4.99
C SER A 96 12.48 19.14 -5.74
N LYS A 97 13.69 19.70 -5.77
CA LYS A 97 14.88 18.92 -6.14
C LYS A 97 15.05 17.76 -5.18
N SER A 98 15.22 16.57 -5.72
CA SER A 98 15.77 15.45 -5.00
C SER A 98 17.23 15.79 -4.66
N GLN A 99 17.49 16.28 -3.44
CA GLN A 99 18.85 16.58 -3.00
C GLN A 99 19.45 15.32 -2.39
N ARG A 100 20.64 14.94 -2.86
CA ARG A 100 21.49 13.99 -2.14
C ARG A 100 21.71 14.52 -0.74
N CYS A 101 21.47 13.69 0.26
CA CYS A 101 21.57 14.05 1.66
C CYS A 101 23.01 14.50 1.98
N GLN A 102 23.32 15.79 1.82
CA GLN A 102 24.58 16.35 2.30
C GLN A 102 24.47 16.41 3.81
N SER A 103 25.46 15.82 4.48
CA SER A 103 25.59 15.63 5.93
C SER A 103 25.70 16.92 6.75
N LYS A 104 24.83 17.91 6.53
CA LYS A 104 24.74 19.10 7.37
C LYS A 104 23.61 18.90 8.37
N LYS A 105 23.96 19.03 9.65
CA LYS A 105 23.05 19.05 10.80
C LYS A 105 21.86 19.97 10.50
N VAL A 106 20.71 19.40 10.17
CA VAL A 106 19.45 20.15 10.08
C VAL A 106 19.04 20.47 11.51
N ALA A 107 18.99 21.77 11.85
CA ALA A 107 18.58 22.22 13.17
C ALA A 107 17.08 21.91 13.37
N ALA A 108 16.74 21.34 14.53
CA ALA A 108 15.43 20.77 14.87
C ALA A 108 14.29 21.79 15.10
N THR A 109 14.38 23.00 14.57
CA THR A 109 13.48 24.11 14.91
C THR A 109 12.74 24.76 13.75
N GLU A 110 12.97 24.33 12.51
CA GLU A 110 12.23 24.86 11.37
C GLU A 110 11.13 23.88 10.98
N ARG A 111 9.92 24.40 10.72
CA ARG A 111 8.88 23.68 9.95
C ARG A 111 9.58 22.96 8.80
N PRO A 112 9.17 21.75 8.36
CA PRO A 112 9.80 21.08 7.21
C PRO A 112 9.89 22.12 6.12
N SER A 113 11.10 22.65 5.92
CA SER A 113 11.31 23.75 5.03
C SER A 113 10.88 23.20 3.68
N GLN A 114 10.24 24.03 2.86
CA GLN A 114 10.19 23.76 1.43
C GLN A 114 11.66 23.71 0.96
N VAL A 115 12.35 22.59 1.20
CA VAL A 115 13.73 22.38 0.80
C VAL A 115 13.64 21.93 -0.65
N GLY A 116 13.63 22.91 -1.52
CA GLY A 116 13.67 22.74 -2.96
C GLY A 116 13.62 24.09 -3.63
N GLN A 117 14.66 24.42 -4.40
CA GLN A 117 14.47 25.36 -5.50
C GLN A 117 13.35 24.78 -6.37
N HIS A 118 12.22 25.48 -6.46
CA HIS A 118 11.13 25.10 -7.36
C HIS A 118 11.58 25.39 -8.79
N PHE A 119 11.56 24.35 -9.62
CA PHE A 119 11.69 24.52 -11.06
C PHE A 119 10.31 24.36 -11.67
N PRO A 120 9.88 25.27 -12.56
CA PRO A 120 8.77 24.96 -13.44
C PRO A 120 9.20 23.80 -14.32
N SER A 121 8.50 22.66 -14.26
CA SER A 121 8.58 21.71 -15.38
C SER A 121 7.78 22.35 -16.53
N CYS A 122 8.42 22.53 -17.68
CA CYS A 122 7.68 22.87 -18.89
C CYS A 122 7.02 21.59 -19.39
N VAL A 123 5.74 21.42 -19.03
CA VAL A 123 4.90 20.39 -19.65
C VAL A 123 4.89 20.66 -21.15
N SER A 124 5.15 19.65 -21.98
CA SER A 124 5.05 19.81 -23.43
C SER A 124 3.65 20.34 -23.80
N PRO A 125 3.52 21.36 -24.66
CA PRO A 125 2.22 21.88 -25.07
C PRO A 125 1.26 20.81 -25.60
N ASP A 126 1.81 19.72 -26.17
CA ASP A 126 1.03 18.60 -26.70
C ASP A 126 0.54 17.62 -25.61
N SER A 127 1.17 17.60 -24.43
CA SER A 127 0.83 16.66 -23.35
C SER A 127 -0.42 17.05 -22.58
N LEU A 128 -0.69 18.35 -22.39
CA LEU A 128 -1.88 18.81 -21.65
C LEU A 128 -3.20 18.44 -22.37
N PRO A 129 -3.36 18.66 -23.69
CA PRO A 129 -4.51 18.16 -24.45
C PRO A 129 -4.76 16.66 -24.30
N VAL A 130 -3.70 15.85 -24.29
CA VAL A 130 -3.79 14.39 -24.12
C VAL A 130 -4.25 14.04 -22.71
N ALA A 131 -3.64 14.66 -21.69
CA ALA A 131 -3.97 14.45 -20.29
C ALA A 131 -5.40 14.87 -19.92
N LEU A 132 -5.95 15.88 -20.58
CA LEU A 132 -7.32 16.35 -20.37
C LEU A 132 -8.36 15.52 -21.12
N SER A 133 -7.94 14.71 -22.10
CA SER A 133 -8.84 13.81 -22.82
C SER A 133 -9.12 12.53 -22.04
N TYR A 134 -9.99 11.68 -22.60
CA TYR A 134 -10.17 10.32 -22.09
C TYR A 134 -8.87 9.53 -22.28
N GLY A 135 -8.45 8.81 -21.24
CA GLY A 135 -7.25 7.96 -21.25
C GLY A 135 -7.56 6.47 -21.37
N TYR A 136 -6.51 5.68 -21.65
CA TYR A 136 -6.59 4.22 -21.58
C TYR A 136 -6.68 3.75 -20.12
N SER A 137 -7.42 2.66 -19.87
CA SER A 137 -7.74 2.24 -18.51
C SER A 137 -6.57 1.65 -17.73
N GLN A 138 -5.51 1.26 -18.43
CA GLN A 138 -4.26 0.85 -17.80
C GLN A 138 -3.49 2.05 -17.25
N GLY A 139 -3.61 3.24 -17.86
CA GLY A 139 -2.84 4.44 -17.53
C GLY A 139 -2.13 5.01 -18.75
N SER A 140 -1.48 6.16 -18.59
CA SER A 140 -0.69 6.77 -19.66
C SER A 140 0.55 5.93 -19.95
N GLU A 141 0.95 5.90 -21.21
CA GLU A 141 2.10 5.13 -21.69
C GLU A 141 3.39 5.47 -20.93
N VAL A 142 3.61 6.75 -20.64
CA VAL A 142 4.80 7.23 -19.91
C VAL A 142 4.81 6.68 -18.47
N ASN A 143 3.69 6.77 -17.76
CA ASN A 143 3.58 6.23 -16.40
C ASN A 143 3.69 4.71 -16.38
N ILE A 144 3.07 4.00 -17.35
CA ILE A 144 3.19 2.54 -17.44
C ILE A 144 4.63 2.11 -17.71
N ARG A 145 5.39 2.81 -18.56
CA ARG A 145 6.81 2.56 -18.74
C ARG A 145 7.58 2.73 -17.43
N PHE A 146 7.47 3.90 -16.79
CA PHE A 146 8.19 4.19 -15.55
C PHE A 146 7.87 3.16 -14.46
N LEU A 147 6.58 2.86 -14.25
CA LEU A 147 6.17 1.91 -13.23
C LEU A 147 6.59 0.48 -13.54
N THR A 148 6.56 0.07 -14.82
CA THR A 148 7.07 -1.26 -15.23
C THR A 148 8.55 -1.40 -14.90
N GLU A 149 9.36 -0.40 -15.27
CA GLU A 149 10.78 -0.37 -14.96
C GLU A 149 11.03 -0.34 -13.44
N HIS A 150 10.24 0.43 -12.69
CA HIS A 150 10.33 0.51 -11.24
C HIS A 150 10.01 -0.84 -10.57
N MET A 151 9.02 -1.58 -11.08
CA MET A 151 8.70 -2.92 -10.57
C MET A 151 9.82 -3.94 -10.85
N GLU A 152 10.54 -3.84 -11.98
CA GLU A 152 11.76 -4.63 -12.24
C GLU A 152 12.94 -4.19 -11.36
N LEU A 153 13.10 -2.87 -11.18
CA LEU A 153 13.79 -2.17 -10.10
C LEU A 153 13.82 -2.95 -8.79
N VAL A 154 12.63 -3.06 -8.23
CA VAL A 154 12.45 -3.33 -6.80
C VAL A 154 12.05 -4.78 -6.53
N HIS A 155 11.25 -5.39 -7.43
CA HIS A 155 10.60 -6.66 -7.14
C HIS A 155 10.98 -7.79 -8.10
N ASP A 156 11.35 -7.48 -9.35
CA ASP A 156 11.74 -8.47 -10.38
C ASP A 156 10.85 -9.74 -10.41
N PRO A 157 9.54 -9.65 -10.73
CA PRO A 157 8.59 -10.75 -10.55
C PRO A 157 8.98 -12.02 -11.35
N PRO A 158 9.03 -13.22 -10.76
CA PRO A 158 9.71 -14.39 -11.34
C PRO A 158 8.90 -15.15 -12.41
N TYR A 159 7.99 -14.48 -13.12
CA TYR A 159 7.16 -15.05 -14.19
C TYR A 159 7.08 -14.08 -15.38
N ALA A 160 6.72 -14.55 -16.58
CA ALA A 160 6.86 -13.76 -17.80
C ALA A 160 5.75 -12.71 -18.01
N ASN A 161 4.51 -13.06 -17.70
CA ASN A 161 3.32 -12.30 -18.08
C ASN A 161 2.76 -11.44 -16.94
N TRP A 162 3.60 -10.89 -16.07
CA TRP A 162 3.16 -9.81 -15.15
C TRP A 162 2.95 -8.50 -15.91
N GLU A 163 2.01 -7.70 -15.41
CA GLU A 163 1.69 -6.36 -15.90
C GLU A 163 1.35 -5.41 -14.76
N VAL A 164 1.52 -4.13 -15.02
CA VAL A 164 1.11 -3.03 -14.15
C VAL A 164 -0.11 -2.33 -14.73
N CYS A 165 -1.06 -1.97 -13.89
CA CYS A 165 -2.10 -0.99 -14.22
C CYS A 165 -2.19 0.09 -13.14
N MET A 166 -2.44 1.33 -13.53
CA MET A 166 -2.66 2.43 -12.60
C MET A 166 -4.06 2.34 -11.97
N THR A 167 -4.18 2.77 -10.71
CA THR A 167 -5.41 2.70 -9.92
C THR A 167 -5.71 4.05 -9.27
N ALA A 168 -6.96 4.28 -8.86
CA ALA A 168 -7.34 5.46 -8.07
C ALA A 168 -6.87 5.38 -6.59
N GLY A 169 -5.72 4.73 -6.36
CA GLY A 169 -5.17 4.34 -5.06
C GLY A 169 -5.68 2.97 -4.57
N ASN A 170 -5.00 2.41 -3.56
CA ASN A 170 -5.23 1.06 -3.05
C ASN A 170 -6.68 0.81 -2.62
N THR A 171 -7.40 1.82 -2.08
CA THR A 171 -8.82 1.67 -1.73
C THR A 171 -9.67 1.26 -2.93
N SER A 172 -9.47 1.86 -4.11
CA SER A 172 -10.19 1.48 -5.33
C SER A 172 -9.69 0.14 -5.87
N ALA A 173 -8.39 -0.14 -5.76
CA ALA A 173 -7.83 -1.41 -6.20
C ALA A 173 -8.36 -2.59 -5.37
N ILE A 174 -8.52 -2.41 -4.05
CA ILE A 174 -9.17 -3.35 -3.13
C ILE A 174 -10.62 -3.57 -3.53
N GLU A 175 -11.40 -2.51 -3.77
CA GLU A 175 -12.80 -2.64 -4.15
C GLU A 175 -12.96 -3.45 -5.46
N HIS A 176 -12.16 -3.16 -6.48
CA HIS A 176 -12.17 -3.92 -7.73
C HIS A 176 -11.73 -5.38 -7.52
N ALA A 177 -10.69 -5.63 -6.72
CA ALA A 177 -10.25 -6.99 -6.42
C ALA A 177 -11.33 -7.79 -5.66
N LEU A 178 -12.02 -7.16 -4.71
CA LEU A 178 -13.14 -7.77 -3.99
C LEU A 178 -14.29 -8.12 -4.94
N ARG A 179 -14.66 -7.24 -5.86
CA ARG A 179 -15.70 -7.54 -6.87
C ARG A 179 -15.25 -8.57 -7.90
N MET A 180 -13.96 -8.61 -8.19
CA MET A 180 -13.37 -9.57 -9.12
C MET A 180 -13.42 -11.00 -8.57
N PHE A 181 -13.24 -11.19 -7.26
CA PHE A 181 -13.07 -12.51 -6.65
C PHE A 181 -14.22 -12.94 -5.73
N CYS A 182 -14.87 -12.03 -5.02
CA CYS A 182 -15.79 -12.38 -3.95
C CYS A 182 -17.25 -12.39 -4.40
N SER A 183 -18.00 -13.32 -3.82
CA SER A 183 -19.46 -13.36 -3.84
C SER A 183 -20.03 -13.15 -2.43
N ARG A 184 -21.28 -12.69 -2.35
CA ARG A 184 -21.99 -12.52 -1.07
C ARG A 184 -22.04 -13.85 -0.31
N GLY A 185 -21.73 -13.81 0.98
CA GLY A 185 -21.71 -14.96 1.89
C GLY A 185 -20.37 -15.67 1.99
N GLU A 186 -19.41 -15.37 1.12
CA GLU A 186 -18.06 -15.96 1.16
C GLU A 186 -17.16 -15.33 2.22
N TYR A 187 -15.97 -15.91 2.38
CA TYR A 187 -14.94 -15.47 3.30
C TYR A 187 -13.69 -14.98 2.58
N VAL A 188 -13.05 -13.97 3.18
CA VAL A 188 -11.68 -13.54 2.86
C VAL A 188 -10.81 -13.76 4.09
N LEU A 189 -9.59 -14.27 3.88
CA LEU A 189 -8.59 -14.44 4.94
C LEU A 189 -7.93 -13.09 5.21
N THR A 190 -7.83 -12.71 6.47
CA THR A 190 -7.17 -11.47 6.90
C THR A 190 -6.29 -11.72 8.12
N GLU A 191 -5.38 -10.80 8.38
CA GLU A 191 -4.77 -10.68 9.71
C GLU A 191 -5.84 -10.46 10.81
N GLU A 192 -5.54 -10.89 12.03
CA GLU A 192 -6.42 -10.72 13.20
C GLU A 192 -6.76 -9.26 13.49
N TYR A 193 -5.77 -8.39 13.37
CA TYR A 193 -5.97 -6.95 13.34
C TYR A 193 -5.55 -6.46 11.98
N THR A 194 -6.42 -5.78 11.25
CA THR A 194 -6.16 -5.35 9.87
C THR A 194 -6.72 -3.97 9.59
N TYR A 195 -6.50 -3.45 8.38
CA TYR A 195 -6.94 -2.12 8.00
C TYR A 195 -8.46 -2.01 8.05
N SER A 196 -8.96 -1.09 8.89
CA SER A 196 -10.41 -0.87 9.07
C SER A 196 -11.13 -0.57 7.75
N GLY A 197 -10.49 0.15 6.81
CA GLY A 197 -11.08 0.43 5.51
C GLY A 197 -11.30 -0.83 4.65
N PHE A 198 -10.47 -1.87 4.82
CA PHE A 198 -10.72 -3.17 4.19
C PHE A 198 -11.94 -3.86 4.80
N LEU A 199 -12.04 -3.88 6.13
CA LEU A 199 -13.19 -4.43 6.87
C LEU A 199 -14.50 -3.72 6.49
N GLU A 200 -14.44 -2.39 6.37
CA GLU A 200 -15.56 -1.55 5.93
C GLU A 200 -15.95 -1.81 4.48
N ALA A 201 -15.00 -2.16 3.61
CA ALA A 201 -15.26 -2.47 2.21
C ALA A 201 -15.95 -3.83 2.01
N ILE A 202 -15.55 -4.87 2.75
CA ILE A 202 -16.11 -6.22 2.60
C ILE A 202 -17.53 -6.36 3.21
N LYS A 203 -17.82 -5.60 4.28
CA LYS A 203 -19.08 -5.69 5.02
C LYS A 203 -20.33 -5.47 4.15
N PRO A 204 -20.46 -4.40 3.34
CA PRO A 204 -21.62 -4.18 2.49
C PRO A 204 -21.73 -5.20 1.34
N LEU A 205 -20.61 -5.78 0.90
CA LEU A 205 -20.58 -6.88 -0.07
C LEU A 205 -21.15 -8.19 0.52
N GLY A 206 -21.34 -8.24 1.86
CA GLY A 206 -21.78 -9.43 2.57
C GLY A 206 -20.70 -10.50 2.63
N VAL A 207 -19.43 -10.09 2.56
CA VAL A 207 -18.25 -10.94 2.67
C VAL A 207 -17.76 -10.93 4.12
N ARG A 208 -17.35 -12.10 4.61
CA ARG A 208 -16.93 -12.32 6.00
C ARG A 208 -15.40 -12.41 6.11
N CYS A 209 -14.84 -12.12 7.29
CA CYS A 209 -13.44 -12.36 7.58
C CYS A 209 -13.23 -13.75 8.16
N ALA A 210 -12.25 -14.48 7.64
CA ALA A 210 -11.62 -15.62 8.27
C ALA A 210 -10.30 -15.14 8.90
N SER A 211 -10.40 -14.71 10.16
CA SER A 211 -9.28 -14.12 10.90
C SER A 211 -8.14 -15.11 11.12
N ILE A 212 -6.92 -14.70 10.78
CA ILE A 212 -5.69 -15.47 11.02
C ILE A 212 -4.89 -14.81 12.14
N GLU A 213 -4.60 -15.59 13.18
CA GLU A 213 -3.79 -15.17 14.32
C GLU A 213 -2.44 -14.59 13.89
N MET A 214 -1.94 -13.67 14.72
CA MET A 214 -0.69 -12.95 14.48
C MET A 214 0.31 -13.16 15.63
N ASP A 215 1.58 -12.99 15.32
CA ASP A 215 2.67 -12.93 16.29
C ASP A 215 3.60 -11.73 16.00
N GLY A 216 4.79 -11.73 16.60
CA GLY A 216 5.79 -10.67 16.43
C GLY A 216 6.34 -10.50 15.00
N GLU A 217 6.01 -11.39 14.06
CA GLU A 217 6.31 -11.24 12.63
C GLU A 217 5.04 -11.10 11.78
N GLY A 218 3.88 -10.86 12.38
CA GLY A 218 2.61 -10.63 11.69
C GLY A 218 1.79 -11.91 11.56
N MET A 219 1.08 -12.09 10.45
CA MET A 219 0.22 -13.27 10.22
C MET A 219 0.98 -14.59 10.44
N SER A 220 0.39 -15.53 11.17
CA SER A 220 0.95 -16.86 11.39
C SER A 220 0.66 -17.80 10.21
N ALA A 221 1.73 -18.33 9.60
CA ALA A 221 1.62 -19.32 8.52
C ALA A 221 1.00 -20.64 9.01
N ASP A 222 1.33 -21.06 10.24
CA ASP A 222 0.80 -22.29 10.84
C ASP A 222 -0.71 -22.17 11.11
N HIS A 223 -1.15 -21.01 11.63
CA HIS A 223 -2.58 -20.78 11.85
C HIS A 223 -3.33 -20.65 10.53
N LEU A 224 -2.74 -20.02 9.50
CA LEU A 224 -3.30 -19.98 8.14
C LEU A 224 -3.52 -21.40 7.59
N GLU A 225 -2.50 -22.26 7.68
CA GLU A 225 -2.60 -23.68 7.29
C GLU A 225 -3.69 -24.41 8.09
N ALA A 226 -3.73 -24.24 9.41
CA ALA A 226 -4.71 -24.90 10.27
C ALA A 226 -6.16 -24.50 9.92
N VAL A 227 -6.43 -23.21 9.75
CA VAL A 227 -7.75 -22.69 9.34
C VAL A 227 -8.18 -23.29 8.01
N LEU A 228 -7.27 -23.33 7.03
CA LEU A 228 -7.56 -23.83 5.70
C LEU A 228 -7.72 -25.36 5.66
N SER A 229 -6.89 -26.11 6.38
CA SER A 229 -6.90 -27.58 6.40
C SER A 229 -8.05 -28.16 7.22
N THR A 230 -8.60 -27.39 8.16
CA THR A 230 -9.77 -27.81 8.98
C THR A 230 -11.09 -27.15 8.57
N TRP A 231 -11.11 -26.43 7.45
CA TRP A 231 -12.30 -25.73 6.98
C TRP A 231 -13.45 -26.69 6.67
N ASP A 232 -14.57 -26.56 7.39
CA ASP A 232 -15.80 -27.29 7.13
C ASP A 232 -16.86 -26.35 6.54
N SER A 233 -17.11 -26.47 5.24
CA SER A 233 -18.06 -25.62 4.54
C SER A 233 -19.50 -25.71 5.04
N ARG A 234 -19.91 -26.84 5.65
CA ARG A 234 -21.25 -26.98 6.23
C ARG A 234 -21.36 -26.21 7.53
N LYS A 235 -20.31 -26.25 8.36
CA LYS A 235 -20.24 -25.53 9.63
C LYS A 235 -20.16 -24.03 9.42
N GLU A 236 -19.30 -23.58 8.51
CA GLU A 236 -19.09 -22.15 8.23
C GLU A 236 -20.17 -21.55 7.31
N GLY A 237 -20.97 -22.41 6.66
CA GLY A 237 -22.01 -22.00 5.71
C GLY A 237 -21.44 -21.30 4.47
N ALA A 238 -20.22 -21.66 4.05
CA ALA A 238 -19.53 -21.09 2.90
C ALA A 238 -18.39 -22.00 2.40
N PRO A 239 -18.00 -21.91 1.12
CA PRO A 239 -16.82 -22.60 0.61
C PRO A 239 -15.55 -22.17 1.36
N LYS A 240 -14.53 -23.01 1.28
CA LYS A 240 -13.19 -22.69 1.80
C LYS A 240 -12.68 -21.39 1.18
N PRO A 241 -12.24 -20.40 1.98
CA PRO A 241 -11.75 -19.14 1.44
C PRO A 241 -10.48 -19.36 0.63
N PHE A 242 -10.32 -18.55 -0.41
CA PHE A 242 -9.13 -18.59 -1.27
C PHE A 242 -8.47 -17.21 -1.42
N LEU A 243 -9.13 -16.12 -1.06
CA LEU A 243 -8.56 -14.79 -1.15
C LEU A 243 -7.92 -14.42 0.19
N LEU A 244 -6.64 -14.05 0.16
CA LEU A 244 -5.87 -13.60 1.30
C LEU A 244 -5.56 -12.11 1.14
N TYR A 245 -5.98 -11.28 2.10
CA TYR A 245 -5.55 -9.89 2.20
C TYR A 245 -4.51 -9.75 3.31
N THR A 246 -3.36 -9.17 2.99
CA THR A 246 -2.27 -8.95 3.94
C THR A 246 -1.52 -7.65 3.68
N ILE A 247 -1.04 -7.02 4.76
CA ILE A 247 -0.23 -5.81 4.75
C ILE A 247 1.15 -6.20 5.31
N PRO A 248 2.08 -6.70 4.47
CA PRO A 248 3.26 -7.41 4.97
C PRO A 248 4.37 -6.52 5.52
N THR A 249 4.31 -5.21 5.27
CA THR A 249 5.33 -4.24 5.70
C THR A 249 4.68 -3.11 6.49
N GLY A 250 5.13 -2.87 7.73
CA GLY A 250 4.57 -1.80 8.58
C GLY A 250 3.06 -1.93 8.75
N GLN A 251 2.60 -3.15 9.06
CA GLN A 251 1.22 -3.60 9.04
C GLN A 251 0.27 -2.62 9.75
N ASN A 252 -0.90 -2.35 9.18
CA ASN A 252 -1.90 -1.48 9.80
C ASN A 252 -2.93 -2.35 10.54
N PRO A 253 -3.00 -2.29 11.88
CA PRO A 253 -2.48 -1.25 12.77
C PRO A 253 -1.16 -1.56 13.50
N THR A 254 -0.65 -2.80 13.42
CA THR A 254 0.33 -3.33 14.40
C THR A 254 1.75 -2.76 14.25
N GLY A 255 2.10 -2.21 13.10
CA GLY A 255 3.44 -1.75 12.75
C GLY A 255 4.44 -2.87 12.48
N VAL A 256 4.01 -4.13 12.57
CA VAL A 256 4.86 -5.32 12.36
C VAL A 256 5.19 -5.51 10.88
N THR A 257 6.38 -6.04 10.59
CA THR A 257 6.82 -6.40 9.25
C THR A 257 7.11 -7.89 9.21
N GLN A 258 6.54 -8.58 8.23
CA GLN A 258 6.83 -10.00 8.00
C GLN A 258 8.26 -10.16 7.49
N SER A 259 9.04 -11.03 8.13
CA SER A 259 10.35 -11.43 7.64
C SER A 259 10.25 -12.14 6.28
N THR A 260 11.35 -12.20 5.54
CA THR A 260 11.37 -12.93 4.26
C THR A 260 11.02 -14.41 4.43
N GLN A 261 11.43 -15.02 5.54
CA GLN A 261 11.08 -16.41 5.82
C GLN A 261 9.58 -16.55 6.07
N ARG A 262 8.99 -15.67 6.90
CA ARG A 262 7.54 -15.65 7.12
C ARG A 262 6.73 -15.53 5.83
N ARG A 263 7.14 -14.64 4.92
CA ARG A 263 6.49 -14.48 3.60
C ARG A 263 6.60 -15.75 2.76
N ARG A 264 7.74 -16.46 2.78
CA ARG A 264 7.90 -17.75 2.09
C ARG A 264 6.99 -18.83 2.67
N ASP A 265 6.87 -18.89 3.99
CA ASP A 265 6.04 -19.89 4.66
C ASP A 265 4.56 -19.68 4.33
N ILE A 266 4.09 -18.42 4.36
CA ILE A 266 2.73 -18.04 3.93
C ILE A 266 2.53 -18.33 2.43
N TYR A 267 3.50 -17.99 1.57
CA TYR A 267 3.40 -18.29 0.14
C TYR A 267 3.33 -19.80 -0.13
N ALA A 268 4.03 -20.63 0.64
CA ALA A 268 3.95 -22.08 0.54
C ALA A 268 2.55 -22.60 0.92
N VAL A 269 1.91 -22.04 1.95
CA VAL A 269 0.51 -22.33 2.29
C VAL A 269 -0.42 -21.89 1.14
N ALA A 270 -0.16 -20.72 0.55
CA ALA A 270 -0.91 -20.22 -0.60
C ALA A 270 -0.80 -21.12 -1.82
N GLU A 271 0.38 -21.68 -2.10
CA GLU A 271 0.56 -22.71 -3.14
C GLU A 271 -0.24 -23.98 -2.85
N ARG A 272 -0.18 -24.51 -1.61
CA ARG A 272 -0.86 -25.76 -1.22
C ARG A 272 -2.39 -25.66 -1.28
N HIS A 273 -2.94 -24.50 -0.92
CA HIS A 273 -4.39 -24.29 -0.87
C HIS A 273 -4.95 -23.49 -2.05
N ASP A 274 -4.10 -23.20 -3.03
CA ASP A 274 -4.45 -22.42 -4.22
C ASP A 274 -5.10 -21.06 -3.89
N LEU A 275 -4.44 -20.29 -3.02
CA LEU A 275 -4.89 -18.96 -2.61
C LEU A 275 -4.48 -17.88 -3.62
N VAL A 276 -5.28 -16.82 -3.74
CA VAL A 276 -4.88 -15.56 -4.38
C VAL A 276 -4.49 -14.57 -3.29
N ILE A 277 -3.36 -13.89 -3.43
CA ILE A 277 -2.84 -12.97 -2.41
C ILE A 277 -3.04 -11.53 -2.88
N ILE A 278 -3.79 -10.73 -2.12
CA ILE A 278 -3.79 -9.27 -2.20
C ILE A 278 -2.73 -8.77 -1.22
N GLU A 279 -1.59 -8.35 -1.77
CA GLU A 279 -0.50 -7.71 -1.03
C GLU A 279 -0.73 -6.19 -1.04
N ASP A 280 -1.29 -5.63 0.03
CA ASP A 280 -1.51 -4.19 0.17
C ASP A 280 -0.33 -3.56 0.89
N ASP A 281 0.59 -2.94 0.13
CA ASP A 281 1.91 -2.56 0.66
C ASP A 281 2.23 -1.06 0.47
N PRO A 282 1.40 -0.15 1.02
CA PRO A 282 1.61 1.29 0.87
C PRO A 282 2.81 1.81 1.69
N TYR A 283 3.45 0.96 2.49
CA TYR A 283 4.51 1.32 3.43
C TYR A 283 5.86 0.68 3.11
N CYS A 284 6.00 -0.07 2.01
CA CYS A 284 7.23 -0.81 1.68
C CYS A 284 8.48 0.09 1.70
N TYR A 285 8.38 1.29 1.12
CA TYR A 285 9.44 2.30 1.08
C TYR A 285 9.65 3.05 2.39
N LEU A 286 8.96 2.68 3.46
CA LEU A 286 9.15 3.21 4.82
C LEU A 286 9.81 2.17 5.72
N HIS A 287 10.60 1.25 5.16
CA HIS A 287 11.34 0.23 5.89
C HIS A 287 12.63 0.78 6.50
N TYR A 288 12.80 0.60 7.80
CA TYR A 288 13.90 1.12 8.60
C TYR A 288 15.10 0.16 8.64
N PRO A 289 16.31 0.66 8.95
CA PRO A 289 17.44 -0.22 9.13
C PRO A 289 17.34 -0.87 10.53
N PRO A 290 17.95 -2.05 10.73
CA PRO A 290 18.00 -2.68 12.05
C PRO A 290 18.58 -1.73 13.11
N GLN A 291 17.90 -1.61 14.25
CA GLN A 291 18.22 -0.63 15.29
C GLN A 291 19.59 -0.83 15.95
N THR A 292 20.13 -2.06 15.93
CA THR A 292 21.47 -2.38 16.45
C THR A 292 22.60 -1.65 15.73
N LYS A 293 22.35 -1.10 14.52
CA LYS A 293 23.31 -0.29 13.75
C LYS A 293 23.17 1.23 13.98
N VAL A 294 22.24 1.66 14.84
CA VAL A 294 21.89 3.10 15.00
C VAL A 294 22.60 3.75 16.21
N ALA A 295 23.56 3.06 16.82
CA ALA A 295 24.48 3.68 17.76
C ALA A 295 25.47 4.60 16.99
N ASN A 296 25.15 5.90 16.95
CA ASN A 296 26.06 7.02 16.65
C ASN A 296 26.46 7.34 15.20
N THR A 297 25.85 6.76 14.16
CA THR A 297 26.15 7.22 12.79
C THR A 297 24.92 7.32 11.90
N CYS A 298 24.59 8.54 11.49
CA CYS A 298 23.71 8.89 10.38
C CYS A 298 24.40 8.57 9.02
N THR A 299 25.03 7.39 8.91
CA THR A 299 25.89 7.00 7.79
C THR A 299 25.56 5.59 7.30
N ASP A 300 24.30 5.27 7.08
CA ASP A 300 24.00 4.26 6.07
C ASP A 300 24.40 4.89 4.72
N LEU A 301 25.65 4.66 4.31
CA LEU A 301 26.24 5.07 3.03
C LEU A 301 25.65 4.26 1.86
N SER A 302 24.42 3.74 2.00
CA SER A 302 23.77 3.00 0.94
C SER A 302 23.45 3.96 -0.19
N SER A 303 23.93 3.65 -1.39
CA SER A 303 23.47 4.34 -2.60
C SER A 303 21.96 4.23 -2.72
N GLU A 304 21.35 5.13 -3.47
CA GLU A 304 19.93 5.14 -3.78
C GLU A 304 19.47 3.79 -4.36
N GLU A 305 20.31 3.18 -5.18
CA GLU A 305 20.09 1.83 -5.75
C GLU A 305 20.17 0.74 -4.67
N GLN A 306 21.19 0.79 -3.80
CA GLN A 306 21.32 -0.18 -2.70
C GLN A 306 20.16 -0.08 -1.72
N TYR A 307 19.62 1.11 -1.48
CA TYR A 307 18.42 1.29 -0.68
C TYR A 307 17.23 0.52 -1.26
N LEU A 308 16.97 0.66 -2.56
CA LEU A 308 15.89 -0.08 -3.23
C LEU A 308 16.10 -1.60 -3.16
N HIS A 309 17.34 -2.07 -3.35
CA HIS A 309 17.67 -3.51 -3.29
C HIS A 309 17.60 -4.08 -1.87
N ASN A 310 17.72 -3.23 -0.84
CA ASN A 310 17.63 -3.64 0.57
C ASN A 310 16.20 -3.63 1.12
N LEU A 311 15.20 -3.27 0.32
CA LEU A 311 13.80 -3.37 0.74
C LEU A 311 13.43 -4.85 1.01
N PRO A 312 12.50 -5.12 1.94
CA PRO A 312 12.05 -6.48 2.20
C PRO A 312 11.48 -7.12 0.94
N ALA A 313 11.88 -8.38 0.66
CA ALA A 313 11.34 -9.13 -0.47
C ALA A 313 9.80 -9.22 -0.38
N SER A 314 9.09 -8.74 -1.41
CA SER A 314 7.62 -8.77 -1.51
C SER A 314 7.10 -10.18 -1.79
N TYR A 315 5.80 -10.39 -1.63
CA TYR A 315 5.17 -11.61 -2.16
C TYR A 315 5.34 -11.66 -3.69
N LEU A 316 5.24 -10.52 -4.37
CA LEU A 316 5.45 -10.41 -5.81
C LEU A 316 6.83 -10.91 -6.26
N SER A 317 7.90 -10.65 -5.50
CA SER A 317 9.27 -11.07 -5.88
C SER A 317 9.51 -12.58 -5.75
N MET A 318 8.64 -13.30 -5.03
CA MET A 318 8.67 -14.75 -4.92
C MET A 318 7.50 -15.44 -5.64
N ASP A 319 6.72 -14.69 -6.42
CA ASP A 319 5.48 -15.18 -7.01
C ASP A 319 5.69 -16.04 -8.27
N ILE A 320 6.11 -17.28 -8.08
CA ILE A 320 6.36 -18.23 -9.18
C ILE A 320 5.09 -18.64 -9.94
N SER A 321 3.91 -18.51 -9.33
CA SER A 321 2.63 -18.90 -9.92
C SER A 321 1.83 -17.73 -10.51
N GLY A 322 2.25 -16.49 -10.29
CA GLY A 322 1.47 -15.31 -10.66
C GLY A 322 0.17 -15.15 -9.86
N ARG A 323 0.14 -15.57 -8.60
CA ARG A 323 -1.03 -15.53 -7.69
C ARG A 323 -1.16 -14.26 -6.88
N VAL A 324 -0.20 -13.34 -6.99
CA VAL A 324 -0.13 -12.11 -6.19
C VAL A 324 -0.70 -10.93 -6.99
N LEU A 325 -1.61 -10.19 -6.36
CA LEU A 325 -2.01 -8.84 -6.75
C LEU A 325 -1.36 -7.89 -5.75
N ARG A 326 -0.24 -7.29 -6.15
CA ARG A 326 0.45 -6.28 -5.35
C ARG A 326 -0.20 -4.92 -5.57
N LEU A 327 -0.53 -4.23 -4.49
CA LEU A 327 -1.12 -2.88 -4.50
C LEU A 327 -0.13 -1.87 -3.93
N ASP A 328 0.33 -0.96 -4.78
CA ASP A 328 1.20 0.16 -4.40
C ASP A 328 0.44 1.49 -4.51
N SER A 329 0.78 2.44 -3.63
CA SER A 329 0.09 3.72 -3.55
C SER A 329 1.04 4.90 -3.58
N ALA A 330 0.71 5.93 -4.36
CA ALA A 330 1.37 7.23 -4.26
C ALA A 330 1.02 7.97 -2.95
N SER A 331 0.05 7.48 -2.18
CA SER A 331 -0.52 8.21 -1.03
C SER A 331 0.46 8.43 0.11
N LYS A 332 1.39 7.50 0.33
CA LYS A 332 2.34 7.54 1.46
C LYS A 332 3.75 7.91 1.04
N ILE A 333 3.97 8.03 -0.27
CA ILE A 333 5.28 8.35 -0.85
C ILE A 333 5.29 9.66 -1.63
N LEU A 334 4.16 10.13 -2.16
CA LEU A 334 4.03 11.44 -2.84
C LEU A 334 2.99 12.29 -2.13
N ALA A 335 1.69 12.04 -2.35
CA ALA A 335 0.60 12.73 -1.66
C ALA A 335 -0.73 11.95 -1.74
N PRO A 336 -1.51 11.86 -0.65
CA PRO A 336 -2.80 11.17 -0.62
C PRO A 336 -3.86 11.77 -1.56
N GLY A 337 -3.82 13.09 -1.75
CA GLY A 337 -4.79 13.85 -2.56
C GLY A 337 -4.69 13.57 -4.06
N LEU A 338 -3.60 12.96 -4.52
CA LEU A 338 -3.42 12.58 -5.92
C LEU A 338 -4.41 11.53 -6.39
N ARG A 339 -4.93 10.73 -5.44
CA ARG A 339 -5.82 9.59 -5.72
C ARG A 339 -5.23 8.66 -6.78
N CYS A 340 -3.97 8.27 -6.58
CA CYS A 340 -3.22 7.48 -7.54
C CYS A 340 -2.43 6.36 -6.85
N GLY A 341 -2.32 5.24 -7.55
CA GLY A 341 -1.53 4.07 -7.19
C GLY A 341 -1.37 3.16 -8.41
N TRP A 342 -0.88 1.95 -8.21
CA TRP A 342 -0.81 0.95 -9.25
C TRP A 342 -0.96 -0.46 -8.66
N MET A 343 -1.41 -1.37 -9.51
CA MET A 343 -1.53 -2.79 -9.21
C MET A 343 -0.58 -3.56 -10.13
N THR A 344 0.14 -4.52 -9.57
CA THR A 344 1.00 -5.44 -10.33
C THR A 344 0.50 -6.87 -10.14
N ALA A 345 0.14 -7.54 -11.23
CA ALA A 345 -0.37 -8.90 -11.23
C ALA A 345 -0.14 -9.57 -12.60
N ASN A 346 -0.55 -10.83 -12.76
CA ASN A 346 -0.51 -11.46 -14.07
C ASN A 346 -1.48 -10.80 -15.06
N SER A 347 -1.14 -10.85 -16.35
CA SER A 347 -1.84 -10.18 -17.44
C SER A 347 -3.32 -10.53 -17.52
N ASP A 348 -3.71 -11.74 -17.15
CA ASP A 348 -5.10 -12.20 -17.29
C ASP A 348 -5.99 -11.62 -16.18
N LEU A 349 -5.45 -11.51 -14.97
CA LEU A 349 -6.09 -10.76 -13.88
C LEU A 349 -6.12 -9.25 -14.16
N ILE A 350 -5.03 -8.68 -14.70
CA ILE A 350 -4.99 -7.26 -15.07
C ILE A 350 -6.06 -6.94 -16.11
N LYS A 351 -6.23 -7.75 -17.16
CA LYS A 351 -7.30 -7.56 -18.16
C LYS A 351 -8.70 -7.52 -17.52
N LYS A 352 -8.96 -8.38 -16.53
CA LYS A 352 -10.23 -8.36 -15.80
C LYS A 352 -10.39 -7.10 -14.97
N ILE A 353 -9.35 -6.67 -14.26
CA ILE A 353 -9.33 -5.38 -13.56
C ILE A 353 -9.58 -4.20 -14.51
N LEU A 354 -8.96 -4.19 -15.70
CA LEU A 354 -9.20 -3.16 -16.71
C LEU A 354 -10.67 -3.13 -17.17
N SER A 355 -11.30 -4.30 -17.27
CA SER A 355 -12.73 -4.37 -17.59
C SER A 355 -13.61 -3.77 -16.49
N HIS A 356 -13.22 -3.92 -15.21
CA HIS A 356 -13.88 -3.22 -14.09
C HIS A 356 -13.60 -1.70 -14.12
N HIS A 357 -12.36 -1.29 -14.45
CA HIS A 357 -12.01 0.11 -14.62
C HIS A 357 -12.87 0.76 -15.71
N ASP A 358 -13.08 0.09 -16.84
CA ASP A 358 -13.81 0.62 -18.00
C ASP A 358 -15.19 1.21 -17.68
N VAL A 359 -15.87 0.67 -16.66
CA VAL A 359 -17.19 1.11 -16.20
C VAL A 359 -17.20 1.63 -14.75
N GLY A 360 -16.01 1.78 -14.17
CA GLY A 360 -15.78 2.31 -12.84
C GLY A 360 -14.96 3.60 -12.92
N ILE A 361 -13.74 3.54 -12.41
CA ILE A 361 -12.85 4.72 -12.36
C ILE A 361 -12.34 5.18 -13.72
N VAL A 362 -12.45 4.34 -14.75
CA VAL A 362 -11.80 4.46 -16.07
C VAL A 362 -10.28 4.44 -15.97
N SER A 363 -9.67 5.50 -15.43
CA SER A 363 -8.24 5.69 -15.23
C SER A 363 -8.07 6.76 -14.14
N PRO A 364 -6.93 6.85 -13.43
CA PRO A 364 -6.68 7.99 -12.55
C PRO A 364 -6.79 9.32 -13.30
N SER A 365 -7.03 10.42 -12.58
CA SER A 365 -7.11 11.77 -13.17
C SER A 365 -5.92 12.02 -14.11
N GLY A 366 -6.20 12.41 -15.35
CA GLY A 366 -5.14 12.67 -16.33
C GLY A 366 -4.21 13.81 -15.93
N LEU A 367 -4.69 14.81 -15.17
CA LEU A 367 -3.84 15.84 -14.56
C LEU A 367 -2.90 15.26 -13.49
N THR A 368 -3.37 14.30 -12.70
CA THR A 368 -2.50 13.57 -11.75
C THR A 368 -1.43 12.79 -12.51
N GLN A 369 -1.81 12.10 -13.58
CA GLN A 369 -0.89 11.32 -14.40
C GLN A 369 0.16 12.21 -15.08
N LEU A 370 -0.26 13.38 -15.59
CA LEU A 370 0.64 14.38 -16.18
C LEU A 370 1.63 14.97 -15.16
N MET A 371 1.16 15.22 -13.93
CA MET A 371 2.02 15.64 -12.83
C MET A 371 3.04 14.55 -12.49
N MET A 372 2.60 13.29 -12.41
CA MET A 372 3.49 12.16 -12.14
C MET A 372 4.51 11.96 -13.26
N GLU A 373 4.10 12.09 -14.51
CA GLU A 373 5.00 12.07 -15.67
C GLU A 373 6.06 13.17 -15.56
N SER A 374 5.63 14.42 -15.36
CA SER A 374 6.54 15.56 -15.22
C SER A 374 7.52 15.38 -14.03
N LEU A 375 7.06 14.74 -12.96
CA LEU A 375 7.87 14.51 -11.76
C LEU A 375 8.83 13.33 -11.92
N LEU A 376 8.29 12.15 -12.24
CA LEU A 376 9.02 10.88 -12.21
C LEU A 376 9.84 10.67 -13.48
N GLU A 377 9.33 11.09 -14.64
CA GLU A 377 10.01 10.92 -15.92
C GLU A 377 10.93 12.10 -16.22
N ASP A 378 10.40 13.32 -16.26
CA ASP A 378 11.14 14.48 -16.77
C ASP A 378 12.09 15.10 -15.72
N THR A 379 11.73 15.01 -14.44
CA THR A 379 12.44 15.72 -13.37
C THR A 379 13.35 14.82 -12.53
N TRP A 380 12.82 13.75 -11.96
CA TRP A 380 13.56 12.91 -11.00
C TRP A 380 14.24 11.71 -11.67
N GLY A 381 13.59 11.05 -12.62
CA GLY A 381 13.99 9.71 -13.03
C GLY A 381 13.96 8.72 -11.85
N HIS A 382 14.44 7.50 -12.11
CA HIS A 382 14.53 6.45 -11.08
C HIS A 382 15.48 6.82 -9.94
N GLU A 383 16.63 7.43 -10.25
CA GLU A 383 17.61 7.85 -9.24
C GLU A 383 17.04 8.93 -8.32
N GLY A 384 16.42 9.99 -8.88
CA GLY A 384 15.84 11.07 -8.10
C GLY A 384 14.67 10.59 -7.24
N PHE A 385 13.86 9.66 -7.76
CA PHE A 385 12.76 9.04 -7.02
C PHE A 385 13.28 8.17 -5.87
N ALA A 386 14.29 7.32 -6.11
CA ALA A 386 14.93 6.51 -5.08
C ALA A 386 15.55 7.38 -3.96
N CYS A 387 16.20 8.48 -4.33
CA CYS A 387 16.73 9.46 -3.37
C CYS A 387 15.62 10.12 -2.54
N TRP A 388 14.49 10.48 -3.18
CA TRP A 388 13.31 10.99 -2.47
C TRP A 388 12.76 9.97 -1.47
N LEU A 389 12.60 8.70 -1.87
CA LEU A 389 12.10 7.63 -1.00
C LEU A 389 13.04 7.37 0.18
N LEU A 390 14.36 7.36 -0.04
CA LEU A 390 15.36 7.22 1.01
C LEU A 390 15.28 8.38 2.02
N ASN A 391 15.16 9.62 1.52
CA ASN A 391 14.98 10.80 2.38
C ASN A 391 13.68 10.69 3.20
N LEU A 392 12.58 10.30 2.56
CA LEU A 392 11.29 10.10 3.21
C LEU A 392 11.37 9.06 4.33
N ARG A 393 11.97 7.90 4.04
CA ARG A 393 12.23 6.84 5.02
C ARG A 393 13.01 7.36 6.23
N ASN A 394 14.06 8.16 6.02
CA ASN A 394 14.86 8.73 7.11
C ASN A 394 14.06 9.72 7.98
N GLN A 395 13.18 10.53 7.37
CA GLN A 395 12.29 11.42 8.12
C GLN A 395 11.31 10.63 9.01
N TYR A 396 10.73 9.56 8.49
CA TYR A 396 9.83 8.70 9.25
C TYR A 396 10.55 7.92 10.35
N LEU A 397 11.80 7.47 10.12
CA LEU A 397 12.64 6.86 11.15
C LEU A 397 12.88 7.81 12.32
N GLN A 398 13.25 9.06 12.04
CA GLN A 398 13.47 10.07 13.08
C GLN A 398 12.20 10.30 13.91
N ARG A 399 11.04 10.38 13.27
CA ARG A 399 9.74 10.53 13.93
C ARG A 399 9.39 9.33 14.80
N CYS A 400 9.64 8.11 14.31
CA CYS A 400 9.48 6.88 15.08
C CYS A 400 10.35 6.91 16.35
N GLN A 401 11.63 7.27 16.23
CA GLN A 401 12.56 7.38 17.36
C GLN A 401 12.13 8.42 18.39
N ILE A 402 11.62 9.59 17.95
CA ILE A 402 11.08 10.62 18.85
C ILE A 402 9.89 10.06 19.65
N LEU A 403 8.95 9.40 18.97
CA LEU A 403 7.78 8.82 19.62
C LEU A 403 8.18 7.74 20.63
N LEU A 404 9.07 6.82 20.26
CA LEU A 404 9.56 5.75 21.14
C LEU A 404 10.31 6.33 22.35
N THR A 405 11.17 7.32 22.15
CA THR A 405 11.89 8.01 23.23
C THR A 405 10.93 8.68 24.21
N ALA A 406 9.82 9.23 23.71
CA ALA A 406 8.78 9.81 24.56
C ALA A 406 7.99 8.75 25.33
N CYS A 407 7.78 7.55 24.74
CA CYS A 407 7.06 6.48 25.42
C CYS A 407 7.78 6.01 26.69
N GLU A 408 9.11 5.94 26.66
CA GLU A 408 9.95 5.43 27.76
C GLU A 408 9.70 6.08 29.13
N PRO A 409 9.70 7.43 29.28
CA PRO A 409 9.42 8.08 30.56
C PRO A 409 7.93 8.33 30.83
N HIS A 410 7.08 8.38 29.80
CA HIS A 410 5.71 8.86 29.97
C HIS A 410 4.66 7.76 30.04
N LEU A 411 4.85 6.60 29.41
CA LEU A 411 3.87 5.51 29.50
C LEU A 411 4.16 4.61 30.72
N PRO A 412 3.14 4.22 31.51
CA PRO A 412 3.30 3.32 32.65
C PRO A 412 3.61 1.89 32.16
N LYS A 413 4.86 1.44 32.33
CA LYS A 413 5.37 0.16 31.79
C LYS A 413 4.78 -1.07 32.48
N GLU A 414 4.20 -0.89 33.65
CA GLU A 414 3.44 -1.90 34.38
C GLU A 414 2.09 -2.25 33.72
N ILE A 415 1.59 -1.38 32.82
CA ILE A 415 0.31 -1.56 32.10
C ILE A 415 0.50 -1.57 30.58
N CYS A 416 1.47 -0.79 30.07
CA CYS A 416 1.70 -0.58 28.65
C CYS A 416 2.94 -1.35 28.17
N SER A 417 2.79 -2.07 27.06
CA SER A 417 3.93 -2.66 26.34
C SER A 417 3.82 -2.41 24.84
N TRP A 418 4.96 -2.23 24.16
CA TRP A 418 5.02 -1.98 22.73
C TRP A 418 6.30 -2.58 22.14
N GLN A 419 6.27 -2.84 20.83
CA GLN A 419 7.45 -3.22 20.06
C GLN A 419 7.85 -2.06 19.15
N SER A 420 9.14 -1.96 18.87
CA SER A 420 9.60 -0.95 17.91
C SER A 420 9.17 -1.34 16.50
N PRO A 421 8.49 -0.45 15.75
CA PRO A 421 8.16 -0.70 14.35
C PRO A 421 9.43 -0.81 13.50
N GLU A 422 9.43 -1.76 12.56
CA GLU A 422 10.49 -1.91 11.55
C GLU A 422 10.18 -1.15 10.26
N ALA A 423 8.93 -0.77 10.06
CA ALA A 423 8.51 0.03 8.92
C ALA A 423 7.24 0.82 9.21
N GLY A 424 6.84 1.66 8.24
CA GLY A 424 5.53 2.31 8.24
C GLY A 424 5.44 3.46 9.22
N MET A 425 4.23 3.73 9.73
CA MET A 425 3.94 5.00 10.42
C MET A 425 3.06 4.83 11.67
N PHE A 426 3.05 3.61 12.23
CA PHE A 426 2.21 3.25 13.36
C PHE A 426 3.02 2.63 14.49
N LEU A 427 2.60 2.93 15.72
CA LEU A 427 3.04 2.25 16.94
C LEU A 427 1.82 1.57 17.56
N TRP A 428 1.98 0.30 17.93
CA TRP A 428 0.94 -0.52 18.53
C TRP A 428 1.25 -0.78 19.99
N ILE A 429 0.42 -0.25 20.88
CA ILE A 429 0.62 -0.31 22.32
C ILE A 429 -0.40 -1.29 22.88
N LYS A 430 0.07 -2.36 23.51
CA LYS A 430 -0.74 -3.29 24.29
C LYS A 430 -1.00 -2.71 25.67
N ILE A 431 -2.25 -2.81 26.11
CA ILE A 431 -2.72 -2.41 27.44
C ILE A 431 -3.18 -3.66 28.19
N ASP A 432 -2.62 -3.89 29.37
CA ASP A 432 -3.05 -4.97 30.27
C ASP A 432 -4.33 -4.58 31.02
N TRP A 433 -5.42 -4.44 30.25
CA TRP A 433 -6.71 -3.92 30.70
C TRP A 433 -7.34 -4.69 31.86
N ARG A 434 -6.97 -5.96 32.07
CA ARG A 434 -7.43 -6.76 33.20
C ARG A 434 -6.93 -6.23 34.55
N ASN A 435 -5.87 -5.42 34.55
CA ASN A 435 -5.37 -4.75 35.75
C ASN A 435 -6.16 -3.47 36.10
N HIS A 436 -7.15 -3.09 35.29
CA HIS A 436 -7.98 -1.92 35.56
C HIS A 436 -8.91 -2.17 36.76
N PRO A 437 -9.10 -1.22 37.70
CA PRO A 437 -9.94 -1.40 38.89
C PRO A 437 -11.37 -1.90 38.59
N PHE A 438 -11.97 -1.40 37.50
CA PHE A 438 -13.30 -1.84 37.05
C PHE A 438 -13.34 -3.32 36.63
N ALA A 439 -12.28 -3.84 36.01
CA ALA A 439 -12.24 -5.23 35.55
C ALA A 439 -12.28 -6.24 36.71
N TYR A 440 -11.67 -5.91 37.85
CA TYR A 440 -11.71 -6.74 39.06
C TYR A 440 -13.08 -6.82 39.72
N SER A 441 -13.92 -5.79 39.54
CA SER A 441 -15.17 -5.63 40.27
C SER A 441 -16.34 -6.43 39.70
N CYS A 442 -16.19 -7.01 38.50
CA CYS A 442 -17.26 -7.69 37.79
C CYS A 442 -16.92 -9.18 37.56
N GLY A 443 -17.73 -10.08 38.12
CA GLY A 443 -17.58 -11.53 37.97
C GLY A 443 -18.57 -12.13 36.96
N GLY A 444 -18.14 -12.42 35.74
CA GLY A 444 -18.93 -13.14 34.72
C GLY A 444 -18.39 -12.96 33.30
N THR A 445 -18.55 -13.96 32.43
CA THR A 445 -18.00 -13.94 31.06
C THR A 445 -18.76 -13.03 30.09
N GLU A 446 -20.08 -12.92 30.19
CA GLU A 446 -20.87 -11.97 29.36
C GLU A 446 -20.57 -10.51 29.71
N ALA A 447 -20.17 -10.24 30.96
CA ALA A 447 -19.71 -8.93 31.37
C ALA A 447 -18.34 -8.55 30.77
N LEU A 448 -17.49 -9.51 30.37
CA LEU A 448 -16.11 -9.21 29.97
C LEU A 448 -16.00 -8.37 28.70
N GLU A 449 -16.87 -8.59 27.71
CA GLU A 449 -16.86 -7.79 26.48
C GLU A 449 -17.35 -6.36 26.73
N GLU A 450 -18.41 -6.21 27.54
CA GLU A 450 -18.90 -4.89 27.96
C GLU A 450 -17.86 -4.14 28.78
N ILE A 451 -17.19 -4.81 29.72
CA ILE A 451 -16.09 -4.27 30.51
C ILE A 451 -14.92 -3.85 29.62
N PHE A 452 -14.52 -4.72 28.67
CA PHE A 452 -13.46 -4.42 27.72
C PHE A 452 -13.79 -3.14 26.94
N ASN A 453 -14.99 -3.07 26.38
CA ASN A 453 -15.43 -1.93 25.58
C ASN A 453 -15.54 -0.65 26.42
N ALA A 454 -16.01 -0.77 27.66
CA ALA A 454 -16.11 0.35 28.59
C ALA A 454 -14.71 0.90 28.94
N ILE A 455 -13.76 0.04 29.30
CA ILE A 455 -12.38 0.44 29.62
C ILE A 455 -11.70 1.05 28.40
N GLU A 456 -11.79 0.41 27.22
CA GLU A 456 -11.20 0.93 25.99
C GLU A 456 -11.77 2.32 25.64
N HIS A 457 -13.08 2.50 25.78
CA HIS A 457 -13.74 3.77 25.53
C HIS A 457 -13.39 4.84 26.57
N SER A 458 -13.21 4.45 27.84
CA SER A 458 -12.81 5.36 28.91
C SER A 458 -11.40 5.90 28.66
N ILE A 459 -10.43 5.01 28.39
CA ILE A 459 -9.06 5.40 28.02
C ILE A 459 -9.05 6.34 26.80
N PHE A 460 -9.83 6.02 25.76
CA PHE A 460 -9.97 6.89 24.59
C PHE A 460 -10.51 8.27 24.95
N SER A 461 -11.58 8.33 25.75
CA SER A 461 -12.26 9.58 26.10
C SER A 461 -11.39 10.45 27.01
N THR A 462 -10.67 9.85 27.94
CA THR A 462 -9.74 10.54 28.86
C THR A 462 -8.48 11.01 28.13
N ALA A 463 -7.93 10.23 27.20
CA ALA A 463 -6.84 10.70 26.34
C ALA A 463 -7.30 11.90 25.49
N LEU A 464 -8.51 11.84 24.93
CA LEU A 464 -9.08 12.93 24.13
C LEU A 464 -9.31 14.20 24.97
N SER A 465 -9.85 14.08 26.17
CA SER A 465 -10.09 15.23 27.07
C SER A 465 -8.79 15.92 27.50
N LYS A 466 -7.70 15.14 27.64
CA LYS A 466 -6.33 15.66 27.86
C LYS A 466 -5.67 16.19 26.59
N GLY A 467 -6.29 16.05 25.42
CA GLY A 467 -5.80 16.59 24.16
C GLY A 467 -4.85 15.67 23.40
N SER A 468 -5.04 14.34 23.51
CA SER A 468 -4.37 13.32 22.71
C SER A 468 -5.40 12.42 22.02
N LEU A 469 -5.49 12.52 20.69
CA LEU A 469 -6.40 11.66 19.90
C LEU A 469 -5.69 10.36 19.54
N ILE A 470 -6.25 9.24 20.00
CA ILE A 470 -5.74 7.89 19.76
C ILE A 470 -6.73 7.04 18.95
N CYS A 471 -6.29 5.90 18.42
CA CYS A 471 -7.19 4.93 17.79
C CYS A 471 -7.36 3.70 18.69
N LYS A 472 -8.61 3.34 18.97
CA LYS A 472 -8.98 2.11 19.68
C LYS A 472 -8.59 0.87 18.87
N GLY A 473 -8.03 -0.14 19.53
CA GLY A 473 -7.59 -1.36 18.88
C GLY A 473 -8.74 -2.20 18.32
N SER A 474 -9.89 -2.18 18.98
CA SER A 474 -11.12 -2.86 18.53
C SER A 474 -11.59 -2.45 17.13
N ALA A 475 -11.28 -1.22 16.69
CA ALA A 475 -11.64 -0.72 15.36
C ALA A 475 -10.93 -1.45 14.20
N PHE A 476 -9.89 -2.24 14.51
CA PHE A 476 -9.09 -2.98 13.54
C PHE A 476 -9.31 -4.49 13.62
N HIS A 477 -10.13 -4.99 14.55
CA HIS A 477 -10.27 -6.42 14.79
C HIS A 477 -11.07 -7.11 13.66
N GLY A 478 -10.43 -8.06 12.97
CA GLY A 478 -10.96 -8.79 11.82
C GLY A 478 -11.81 -10.02 12.16
N SER A 479 -12.46 -10.03 13.33
CA SER A 479 -13.25 -11.17 13.82
C SER A 479 -14.59 -10.71 14.38
N THR A 480 -15.59 -11.58 14.34
CA THR A 480 -16.88 -11.37 15.03
C THR A 480 -16.81 -11.72 16.51
N ARG A 481 -15.72 -12.33 16.98
CA ARG A 481 -15.49 -12.59 18.41
C ARG A 481 -14.87 -11.35 19.05
N ALA A 482 -15.13 -11.15 20.34
CA ALA A 482 -14.50 -10.08 21.11
C ALA A 482 -12.97 -10.28 21.16
N PRO A 483 -12.17 -9.21 21.03
CA PRO A 483 -10.72 -9.28 21.17
C PRO A 483 -10.34 -9.63 22.62
N VAL A 484 -9.32 -10.48 22.78
CA VAL A 484 -8.82 -10.88 24.11
C VAL A 484 -7.85 -9.85 24.70
N HIS A 485 -7.12 -9.16 23.82
CA HIS A 485 -6.10 -8.17 24.14
C HIS A 485 -6.55 -6.77 23.74
N MET A 486 -6.24 -5.80 24.59
CA MET A 486 -6.55 -4.40 24.33
C MET A 486 -5.31 -3.71 23.77
N PHE A 487 -5.53 -2.91 22.73
CA PHE A 487 -4.48 -2.18 22.07
C PHE A 487 -4.91 -0.77 21.72
N ILE A 488 -3.90 0.08 21.52
CA ILE A 488 -4.05 1.43 21.01
C ILE A 488 -3.10 1.58 19.82
N ARG A 489 -3.59 2.11 18.70
CA ARG A 489 -2.73 2.53 17.58
C ARG A 489 -2.44 4.02 17.69
N LEU A 490 -1.16 4.35 17.67
CA LEU A 490 -0.67 5.71 17.49
C LEU A 490 -0.03 5.86 16.10
N THR A 491 -0.04 7.07 15.56
CA THR A 491 0.73 7.41 14.36
C THR A 491 1.75 8.50 14.67
N PHE A 492 2.93 8.40 14.06
CA PHE A 492 3.97 9.43 14.12
C PHE A 492 4.11 10.21 12.80
N ALA A 493 3.13 10.10 11.90
CA ALA A 493 3.15 10.77 10.59
C ALA A 493 2.76 12.26 10.65
N THR A 494 1.71 12.59 11.40
CA THR A 494 0.99 13.87 11.25
C THR A 494 1.54 14.98 12.14
N ALA A 495 1.62 14.73 13.45
CA ALA A 495 2.00 15.75 14.44
C ALA A 495 3.47 16.15 14.29
N SER A 496 3.85 17.37 14.67
CA SER A 496 5.25 17.79 14.71
C SER A 496 6.05 17.02 15.78
N PRO A 497 7.41 16.95 15.69
CA PRO A 497 8.25 16.33 16.71
C PRO A 497 7.92 16.71 18.15
N LYS A 498 7.63 17.99 18.42
CA LYS A 498 7.29 18.48 19.76
C LYS A 498 5.89 18.01 20.19
N GLU A 499 4.93 18.04 19.27
CA GLU A 499 3.57 17.58 19.53
C GLU A 499 3.51 16.07 19.78
N LEU A 500 4.39 15.27 19.16
CA LEU A 500 4.49 13.82 19.44
C LEU A 500 4.82 13.56 20.92
N VAL A 501 5.79 14.29 21.48
CA VAL A 501 6.19 14.15 22.88
C VAL A 501 5.02 14.54 23.81
N VAL A 502 4.42 15.70 23.56
CA VAL A 502 3.27 16.21 24.35
C VAL A 502 2.07 15.25 24.27
N ALA A 503 1.79 14.66 23.11
CA ALA A 503 0.69 13.72 22.94
C ALA A 503 0.91 12.42 23.72
N ILE A 504 2.16 11.94 23.81
CA ILE A 504 2.53 10.77 24.61
C ILE A 504 2.50 11.06 26.10
N GLU A 505 2.97 12.23 26.54
CA GLU A 505 2.85 12.69 27.93
C GLU A 505 1.37 12.66 28.39
N ARG A 506 0.49 13.30 27.61
CA ARG A 506 -0.96 13.34 27.87
C ARG A 506 -1.62 11.95 27.86
N LEU A 507 -1.18 11.08 26.96
CA LEU A 507 -1.66 9.69 26.92
C LEU A 507 -1.21 8.92 28.17
N GLY A 508 0.03 9.09 28.59
CA GLY A 508 0.55 8.52 29.82
C GLY A 508 -0.28 8.95 31.03
N ASP A 509 -0.58 10.24 31.15
CA ASP A 509 -1.42 10.78 32.22
C ASP A 509 -2.86 10.24 32.17
N ALA A 510 -3.42 10.05 30.96
CA ALA A 510 -4.74 9.41 30.81
C ALA A 510 -4.73 7.98 31.32
N VAL A 511 -3.73 7.17 30.92
CA VAL A 511 -3.64 5.78 31.37
C VAL A 511 -3.42 5.71 32.88
N ARG A 512 -2.58 6.57 33.47
CA ARG A 512 -2.40 6.62 34.93
C ARG A 512 -3.69 6.95 35.67
N GLU A 513 -4.45 7.92 35.17
CA GLU A 513 -5.75 8.30 35.75
C GLU A 513 -6.75 7.15 35.71
N GLU A 514 -6.92 6.50 34.56
CA GLU A 514 -7.84 5.36 34.41
C GLU A 514 -7.45 4.15 35.29
N PHE A 515 -6.15 3.89 35.42
CA PHE A 515 -5.65 2.75 36.20
C PHE A 515 -5.36 3.09 37.67
N CYS A 516 -5.51 4.35 38.08
CA CYS A 516 -5.24 4.85 39.43
C CYS A 516 -3.79 4.59 39.93
N ILE A 517 -2.80 4.84 39.08
CA ILE A 517 -1.35 4.57 39.35
C ILE A 517 -0.46 5.82 39.31
#